data_AF-A0A0N4Y9T5-F1
#
_entry.id   AF-A0A0N4Y9T5-F1
#
_cell.length_a   1.000
_cell.length_b   1.000
_cell.length_c   1.000
_cell.angle_alpha   90.00
_cell.angle_beta   90.00
_cell.angle_gamma   90.00
#
_symmetry.space_group_name_H-M   'P 1'
#
loop_
_entity.id
_entity.type
_entity.pdbx_description
1 polymer ?
#
loop_
_entity_poly.entity_id
_entity_poly.type
_entity_poly.pdbx_seq_one_letter_code
_entity_poly.pdbx_strand_id
1 'polypeptide(L)'
;MKLQEAIADECKLGNRKFCLLIDDAHEMNGDCLMLMEGELDGNGKKALDLANKIVGAVQKAEKQQLMPALKNAIKAQLSAFVQVKADCFTLGESYNKTCEELCFQVAFVVAELIQAIIEVHPNEEKKTEIEEILSRLVMYERGEVPGFGNAAYAVGKEILAII
;
A
#
# COMPACT_ATOMS: atom_id res chain seq x y z
N MET A 1 -38.56 -5.34 12.88
CA MET A 1 -37.92 -4.35 12.00
C MET A 1 -36.57 -4.92 11.62
N LYS A 2 -36.42 -5.42 10.38
CA LYS A 2 -35.16 -5.97 9.90
C LYS A 2 -34.25 -4.77 9.60
N LEU A 3 -33.25 -4.51 10.44
CA LEU A 3 -32.09 -3.76 9.97
C LEU A 3 -31.46 -4.65 8.90
N GLN A 4 -31.65 -4.29 7.64
CA GLN A 4 -30.71 -4.66 6.61
C GLN A 4 -29.40 -3.99 7.05
N GLU A 5 -28.53 -4.78 7.69
CA GLU A 5 -27.11 -4.52 7.72
C GLU A 5 -26.73 -4.15 6.29
N ALA A 6 -26.23 -2.93 6.11
CA ALA A 6 -25.66 -2.50 4.87
C ALA A 6 -24.65 -3.58 4.49
N ILE A 7 -24.97 -4.31 3.43
CA ILE A 7 -24.10 -5.31 2.83
C ILE A 7 -22.90 -4.48 2.37
N ALA A 8 -21.88 -4.41 3.22
CA ALA A 8 -20.55 -4.11 2.77
C ALA A 8 -20.30 -5.13 1.63
N ASP A 9 -19.84 -4.64 0.49
CA ASP A 9 -19.33 -5.46 -0.61
C ASP A 9 -18.04 -6.14 -0.12
N GLU A 10 -18.21 -7.00 0.89
CA GLU A 10 -17.19 -7.60 1.72
C GLU A 10 -16.27 -8.43 0.84
N CYS A 11 -15.01 -8.02 0.81
CA CYS A 11 -13.86 -8.78 0.31
C CYS A 11 -14.16 -10.28 0.11
N LYS A 12 -14.22 -10.70 -1.16
CA LYS A 12 -14.84 -11.97 -1.58
C LYS A 12 -14.14 -13.24 -1.08
N LEU A 13 -12.98 -13.11 -0.45
CA LEU A 13 -12.12 -14.22 -0.07
C LEU A 13 -12.47 -14.86 1.27
N GLY A 14 -13.27 -14.19 2.12
CA GLY A 14 -13.63 -14.69 3.45
C GLY A 14 -12.45 -14.81 4.43
N ASN A 15 -11.23 -14.43 4.05
CA ASN A 15 -10.09 -14.29 4.95
C ASN A 15 -10.11 -12.89 5.58
N ARG A 16 -10.63 -12.79 6.81
CA ARG A 16 -10.79 -11.51 7.53
C ARG A 16 -9.49 -10.71 7.62
N LYS A 17 -8.34 -11.35 7.91
CA LYS A 17 -7.07 -10.64 8.07
C LYS A 17 -6.64 -10.03 6.74
N PHE A 18 -6.66 -10.82 5.66
CA PHE A 18 -6.41 -10.31 4.32
C PHE A 18 -7.31 -9.12 3.97
N CYS A 19 -8.62 -9.23 4.23
CA CYS A 19 -9.57 -8.18 3.88
C CYS A 19 -9.28 -6.88 4.62
N LEU A 20 -9.01 -6.94 5.94
CA LEU A 20 -8.64 -5.76 6.72
C LEU A 20 -7.39 -5.07 6.17
N LEU A 21 -6.34 -5.81 5.82
CA LEU A 21 -5.11 -5.24 5.26
C LEU A 21 -5.37 -4.48 3.93
N ILE A 22 -6.27 -4.98 3.09
CA ILE A 22 -6.62 -4.31 1.83
C ILE A 22 -7.52 -3.10 2.07
N ASP A 23 -8.46 -3.19 3.02
CA ASP A 23 -9.32 -2.08 3.41
C ASP A 23 -8.48 -0.92 3.99
N ASP A 24 -7.58 -1.23 4.92
CA ASP A 24 -6.65 -0.26 5.53
C ASP A 24 -5.75 0.38 4.46
N ALA A 25 -5.22 -0.42 3.52
CA ALA A 25 -4.43 0.08 2.40
C ALA A 25 -5.20 1.05 1.49
N HIS A 26 -6.48 0.74 1.22
CA HIS A 26 -7.35 1.58 0.38
C HIS A 26 -7.77 2.86 1.11
N GLU A 27 -8.12 2.76 2.39
CA GLU A 27 -8.47 3.90 3.25
C GLU A 27 -7.29 4.87 3.37
N MET A 28 -6.09 4.37 3.69
CA MET A 28 -4.89 5.19 3.85
C MET A 28 -4.49 5.90 2.55
N ASN A 29 -4.62 5.23 1.40
CA ASN A 29 -4.44 5.87 0.10
C ASN A 29 -5.50 6.98 -0.13
N GLY A 30 -6.76 6.74 0.27
CA GLY A 30 -7.83 7.73 0.24
C GLY A 30 -7.52 8.97 1.09
N ASP A 31 -7.03 8.77 2.30
CA ASP A 31 -6.63 9.86 3.21
C ASP A 31 -5.48 10.68 2.63
N CYS A 32 -4.44 10.02 2.12
CA CYS A 32 -3.36 10.69 1.40
C CYS A 32 -3.89 11.54 0.23
N LEU A 33 -4.83 11.02 -0.57
CA LEU A 33 -5.41 11.75 -1.71
C LEU A 33 -6.15 13.03 -1.29
N MET A 34 -6.81 13.02 -0.13
CA MET A 34 -7.46 14.21 0.44
C MET A 34 -6.46 15.28 0.89
N LEU A 35 -5.25 14.88 1.28
CA LEU A 35 -4.18 15.81 1.70
C LEU A 35 -3.39 16.40 0.51
N MET A 36 -3.44 15.75 -0.66
CA MET A 36 -2.72 16.19 -1.87
C MET A 36 -3.48 17.27 -2.63
N GLU A 37 -3.52 18.49 -2.10
CA GLU A 37 -4.16 19.65 -2.74
C GLU A 37 -3.14 20.74 -3.12
N GLY A 38 -3.57 21.70 -3.95
CA GLY A 38 -2.73 22.84 -4.35
C GLY A 38 -1.46 22.41 -5.09
N GLU A 39 -0.29 22.74 -4.55
CA GLU A 39 1.01 22.41 -5.16
C GLU A 39 1.31 20.90 -5.15
N LEU A 40 0.56 20.10 -4.40
CA LEU A 40 0.65 18.64 -4.39
C LEU A 40 -0.34 17.95 -5.35
N ASP A 41 -1.15 18.71 -6.09
CA ASP A 41 -2.02 18.17 -7.16
C ASP A 41 -1.23 17.89 -8.46
N GLY A 42 -0.21 17.04 -8.31
CA GLY A 42 0.77 16.72 -9.33
C GLY A 42 0.67 15.30 -9.88
N ASN A 43 1.82 14.77 -10.31
CA ASN A 43 1.90 13.40 -10.84
C ASN A 43 1.80 12.35 -9.74
N GLY A 44 2.26 12.67 -8.52
CA GLY A 44 2.11 11.89 -7.31
C GLY A 44 0.64 11.61 -7.01
N LYS A 45 -0.22 12.64 -7.01
CA LYS A 45 -1.66 12.47 -6.75
C LYS A 45 -2.32 11.56 -7.79
N LYS A 46 -2.01 11.75 -9.07
CA LYS A 46 -2.53 10.91 -10.16
C LYS A 46 -2.07 9.46 -10.05
N ALA A 47 -0.79 9.25 -9.71
CA ALA A 47 -0.23 7.92 -9.53
C ALA A 47 -0.85 7.23 -8.30
N LEU A 48 -1.06 7.97 -7.20
CA LEU A 48 -1.70 7.46 -6.00
C LEU A 48 -3.18 7.14 -6.23
N ASP A 49 -3.91 7.97 -6.97
CA ASP A 49 -5.31 7.70 -7.34
C ASP A 49 -5.44 6.43 -8.17
N LEU A 50 -4.52 6.22 -9.12
CA LEU A 50 -4.45 4.98 -9.88
C LEU A 50 -4.10 3.78 -8.97
N ALA A 51 -3.13 3.92 -8.07
CA ALA A 51 -2.78 2.88 -7.12
C ALA A 51 -3.97 2.53 -6.23
N ASN A 52 -4.69 3.53 -5.71
CA ASN A 52 -5.87 3.33 -4.88
C ASN A 52 -6.96 2.54 -5.60
N LYS A 53 -7.26 2.89 -6.86
CA LYS A 53 -8.19 2.13 -7.70
C LYS A 53 -7.78 0.68 -7.89
N ILE A 54 -6.48 0.42 -8.06
CA ILE A 54 -5.95 -0.94 -8.21
C ILE A 54 -6.07 -1.70 -6.88
N VAL A 55 -5.77 -1.09 -5.75
CA VAL A 55 -5.95 -1.68 -4.41
C VAL A 55 -7.43 -2.02 -4.18
N GLY A 56 -8.36 -1.11 -4.47
CA GLY A 56 -9.80 -1.39 -4.35
C GLY A 56 -10.27 -2.53 -5.27
N ALA A 57 -9.62 -2.73 -6.41
CA ALA A 57 -9.91 -3.87 -7.28
C ALA A 57 -9.46 -5.23 -6.68
N VAL A 58 -8.46 -5.24 -5.79
CA VAL A 58 -8.00 -6.45 -5.10
C VAL A 58 -9.11 -7.06 -4.23
N GLN A 59 -9.90 -6.24 -3.52
CA GLN A 59 -11.04 -6.70 -2.70
C GLN A 59 -12.06 -7.53 -3.50
N LYS A 60 -12.19 -7.19 -4.79
CA LYS A 60 -13.18 -7.76 -5.71
C LYS A 60 -12.61 -8.92 -6.54
N ALA A 61 -11.30 -9.17 -6.44
CA ALA A 61 -10.61 -10.19 -7.21
C ALA A 61 -11.04 -11.60 -6.80
N GLU A 62 -11.19 -12.48 -7.79
CA GLU A 62 -11.40 -13.90 -7.52
C GLU A 62 -10.09 -14.57 -7.08
N LYS A 63 -10.20 -15.70 -6.38
CA LYS A 63 -9.05 -16.43 -5.81
C LYS A 63 -7.92 -16.69 -6.83
N GLN A 64 -8.26 -17.01 -8.09
CA GLN A 64 -7.28 -17.28 -9.14
C GLN A 64 -6.56 -16.02 -9.64
N GLN A 65 -7.17 -14.85 -9.48
CA GLN A 65 -6.65 -13.55 -9.92
C GLN A 65 -6.00 -12.76 -8.78
N LEU A 66 -6.10 -13.25 -7.55
CA LEU A 66 -5.68 -12.54 -6.36
C LEU A 66 -4.19 -12.18 -6.34
N MET A 67 -3.32 -13.17 -6.56
CA MET A 67 -1.87 -12.94 -6.59
C MET A 67 -1.45 -11.98 -7.72
N PRO A 68 -1.93 -12.13 -8.97
CA PRO A 68 -1.73 -11.12 -10.01
C PRO A 68 -2.23 -9.72 -9.62
N ALA A 69 -3.39 -9.61 -8.98
CA ALA A 69 -3.95 -8.34 -8.53
C ALA A 69 -3.07 -7.67 -7.46
N LEU A 70 -2.64 -8.42 -6.45
CA LEU A 70 -1.71 -7.95 -5.41
C LEU A 70 -0.37 -7.50 -5.99
N LYS A 71 0.19 -8.27 -6.93
CA LYS A 71 1.42 -7.90 -7.64
C LYS A 71 1.27 -6.57 -8.37
N ASN A 72 0.12 -6.34 -9.02
CA ASN A 72 -0.16 -5.07 -9.70
C ASN A 72 -0.37 -3.93 -8.70
N ALA A 73 -1.03 -4.18 -7.56
CA ALA A 73 -1.20 -3.20 -6.50
C ALA A 73 0.14 -2.73 -5.94
N ILE A 74 1.07 -3.65 -5.61
CA ILE A 74 2.41 -3.28 -5.14
C ILE A 74 3.17 -2.47 -6.20
N LYS A 75 3.13 -2.87 -7.48
CA LYS A 75 3.77 -2.09 -8.55
C LYS A 75 3.23 -0.68 -8.63
N ALA A 76 1.91 -0.52 -8.58
CA ALA A 76 1.28 0.79 -8.63
C ALA A 76 1.63 1.63 -7.40
N GLN A 77 1.63 1.03 -6.21
CA GLN A 77 1.98 1.72 -4.97
C GLN A 77 3.45 2.16 -4.94
N LEU A 78 4.38 1.32 -5.39
CA LEU A 78 5.80 1.69 -5.51
C LEU A 78 5.99 2.83 -6.51
N SER A 79 5.25 2.81 -7.62
CA SER A 79 5.29 3.91 -8.58
C SER A 79 4.71 5.20 -7.99
N ALA A 80 3.59 5.10 -7.24
CA ALA A 80 2.99 6.23 -6.55
C ALA A 80 3.95 6.84 -5.54
N PHE A 81 4.62 6.02 -4.72
CA PHE A 81 5.64 6.46 -3.77
C PHE A 81 6.73 7.31 -4.45
N VAL A 82 7.27 6.83 -5.58
CA VAL A 82 8.31 7.58 -6.32
C VAL A 82 7.78 8.93 -6.82
N GLN A 83 6.56 8.98 -7.34
CA GLN A 83 5.96 10.21 -7.88
C GLN A 83 5.57 11.20 -6.77
N VAL A 84 4.97 10.73 -5.67
CA VAL A 84 4.66 11.55 -4.49
C VAL A 84 5.93 12.18 -3.93
N LYS A 85 6.99 11.37 -3.77
CA LYS A 85 8.29 11.86 -3.32
C LYS A 85 8.88 12.90 -4.28
N ALA A 86 8.75 12.68 -5.58
CA ALA A 86 9.22 13.62 -6.60
C ALA A 86 8.47 14.96 -6.53
N ASP A 87 7.14 14.94 -6.48
CA ASP A 87 6.31 16.14 -6.32
C ASP A 87 6.71 16.90 -5.04
N CYS A 88 6.88 16.19 -3.93
CA CYS A 88 7.34 16.77 -2.67
C CYS A 88 8.73 17.42 -2.78
N PHE A 89 9.67 16.83 -3.52
CA PHE A 89 10.98 17.45 -3.75
C PHE A 89 10.90 18.75 -4.57
N THR A 90 9.92 18.87 -5.48
CA THR A 90 9.76 20.10 -6.29
C THR A 90 9.36 21.32 -5.47
N LEU A 91 8.82 21.11 -4.27
CA LEU A 91 8.46 22.18 -3.33
C LEU A 91 9.69 22.87 -2.71
N GLY A 92 10.88 22.27 -2.81
CA GLY A 92 12.13 22.86 -2.33
C GLY A 92 12.10 23.17 -0.82
N GLU A 93 12.30 24.44 -0.45
CA GLU A 93 12.25 24.91 0.94
C GLU A 93 10.84 24.82 1.56
N SER A 94 9.80 24.66 0.74
CA SER A 94 8.42 24.46 1.19
C SER A 94 8.09 22.98 1.48
N TYR A 95 9.10 22.09 1.43
CA TYR A 95 8.96 20.72 1.92
C TYR A 95 8.52 20.77 3.38
N ASN A 96 7.28 20.34 3.62
CA ASN A 96 6.63 20.49 4.91
C ASN A 96 6.32 19.11 5.53
N LYS A 97 5.82 19.12 6.76
CA LYS A 97 5.40 17.92 7.49
C LYS A 97 4.42 17.04 6.71
N THR A 98 3.56 17.65 5.87
CA THR A 98 2.62 16.91 5.01
C THR A 98 3.35 16.00 4.03
N CYS A 99 4.47 16.44 3.46
CA CYS A 99 5.26 15.59 2.56
C CYS A 99 5.92 14.40 3.26
N GLU A 100 6.39 14.58 4.50
CA GLU A 100 6.91 13.47 5.32
C GLU A 100 5.82 12.47 5.63
N GLU A 101 4.65 12.95 6.03
CA GLU A 101 3.48 12.14 6.33
C GLU A 101 2.98 11.38 5.10
N LEU A 102 2.83 12.05 3.95
CA LEU A 102 2.45 11.43 2.69
C LEU A 102 3.46 10.35 2.26
N CYS A 103 4.75 10.64 2.30
CA CYS A 103 5.78 9.66 1.94
C CYS A 103 5.76 8.46 2.90
N PHE A 104 5.52 8.69 4.20
CA PHE A 104 5.40 7.62 5.18
C PHE A 104 4.18 6.74 4.92
N GLN A 105 2.99 7.34 4.81
CA GLN A 105 1.73 6.62 4.62
C GLN A 105 1.71 5.84 3.30
N VAL A 106 2.13 6.46 2.19
CA VAL A 106 2.20 5.78 0.88
C VAL A 106 3.17 4.60 0.91
N ALA A 107 4.26 4.70 1.66
CA ALA A 107 5.19 3.59 1.89
C ALA A 107 4.64 2.53 2.85
N PHE A 108 3.89 2.92 3.87
CA PHE A 108 3.24 2.01 4.82
C PHE A 108 2.25 1.10 4.11
N VAL A 109 1.48 1.63 3.15
CA VAL A 109 0.60 0.84 2.27
C VAL A 109 1.37 -0.25 1.51
N VAL A 110 2.64 -0.05 1.16
CA VAL A 110 3.47 -1.12 0.57
C VAL A 110 3.63 -2.28 1.55
N ALA A 111 3.88 -2.00 2.83
CA ALA A 111 4.01 -3.04 3.86
C ALA A 111 2.69 -3.79 4.09
N GLU A 112 1.56 -3.07 4.13
CA GLU A 112 0.22 -3.66 4.22
C GLU A 112 -0.08 -4.61 3.04
N LEU A 113 0.24 -4.20 1.81
CA LEU A 113 0.07 -5.05 0.63
C LEU A 113 0.98 -6.29 0.66
N ILE A 114 2.18 -6.19 1.23
CA ILE A 114 3.08 -7.35 1.42
C ILE A 114 2.51 -8.30 2.48
N GLN A 115 2.01 -7.78 3.61
CA GLN A 115 1.31 -8.59 4.60
C GLN A 115 0.11 -9.30 3.98
N ALA A 116 -0.65 -8.62 3.13
CA ALA A 116 -1.79 -9.22 2.43
C ALA A 116 -1.35 -10.36 1.51
N ILE A 117 -0.18 -10.25 0.87
CA ILE A 117 0.42 -11.36 0.11
C ILE A 117 0.73 -12.55 1.02
N ILE A 118 1.42 -12.33 2.15
CA ILE A 118 1.78 -13.40 3.09
C ILE A 118 0.53 -14.19 3.48
N GLU A 119 -0.57 -13.50 3.79
CA GLU A 119 -1.83 -14.14 4.21
C GLU A 119 -2.46 -15.07 3.18
N VAL A 120 -2.25 -14.82 1.88
CA VAL A 120 -2.97 -15.53 0.80
C VAL A 120 -2.05 -16.26 -0.17
N HIS A 121 -0.73 -16.18 0.03
CA HIS A 121 0.22 -16.86 -0.82
C HIS A 121 -0.02 -18.38 -0.77
N PRO A 122 -0.05 -19.10 -1.91
CA PRO A 122 -0.37 -20.53 -1.90
C PRO A 122 0.81 -21.43 -1.51
N ASN A 123 2.04 -20.91 -1.58
CA ASN A 123 3.26 -21.64 -1.26
C ASN A 123 3.84 -21.12 0.07
N GLU A 124 3.96 -22.02 1.05
CA GLU A 124 4.44 -21.73 2.40
C GLU A 124 5.93 -21.34 2.46
N GLU A 125 6.80 -21.96 1.66
CA GLU A 125 8.22 -21.60 1.59
C GLU A 125 8.39 -20.14 1.14
N LYS A 126 7.62 -19.74 0.11
CA LYS A 126 7.58 -18.34 -0.33
C LYS A 126 6.98 -17.40 0.70
N LYS A 127 6.01 -17.84 1.53
CA LYS A 127 5.51 -17.00 2.64
C LYS A 127 6.62 -16.69 3.63
N THR A 128 7.34 -17.72 4.08
CA THR A 128 8.46 -17.56 5.01
C THR A 128 9.52 -16.62 4.44
N GLU A 129 9.89 -16.78 3.16
CA GLU A 129 10.83 -15.88 2.49
C GLU A 129 10.34 -14.42 2.49
N ILE A 130 9.06 -14.19 2.17
CA ILE A 130 8.44 -12.86 2.16
C ILE A 130 8.37 -12.27 3.59
N GLU A 131 8.03 -13.08 4.59
CA GLU A 131 8.02 -12.69 6.02
C GLU A 131 9.41 -12.27 6.50
N GLU A 132 10.45 -13.03 6.15
CA GLU A 132 11.84 -12.70 6.48
C GLU A 132 12.27 -11.38 5.84
N ILE A 133 11.89 -11.13 4.58
CA ILE A 133 12.17 -9.85 3.91
C ILE A 133 11.43 -8.71 4.60
N LEU A 134 10.14 -8.90 4.91
CA LEU A 134 9.32 -7.89 5.59
C LEU A 134 9.85 -7.57 6.98
N SER A 135 10.37 -8.56 7.71
CA SER A 135 10.93 -8.38 9.05
C SER A 135 12.06 -7.35 9.13
N ARG A 136 12.71 -7.05 8.01
CA ARG A 136 13.73 -5.99 7.92
C ARG A 136 13.15 -4.59 8.14
N LEU A 137 11.83 -4.42 7.99
CA LEU A 137 11.12 -3.18 8.29
C LEU A 137 10.84 -2.99 9.79
N VAL A 138 10.94 -4.04 10.63
CA VAL A 138 10.66 -3.98 12.09
C VAL A 138 11.59 -2.99 12.81
N MET A 139 12.78 -2.74 12.27
CA MET A 139 13.70 -1.71 12.81
C MET A 139 13.19 -0.28 12.64
N TYR A 140 12.21 -0.06 11.76
CA TYR A 140 11.63 1.24 11.45
C TYR A 140 10.27 1.46 12.10
N GLU A 141 9.60 0.43 12.63
CA GLU A 141 8.30 0.52 13.30
C GLU A 141 8.38 1.12 14.73
N ARG A 142 9.58 1.27 15.29
CA ARG A 142 9.79 1.76 16.68
C ARG A 142 9.93 3.29 16.81
N GLY A 143 9.54 4.05 15.80
CA GLY A 143 9.53 5.52 15.79
C GLY A 143 9.40 6.04 14.36
N GLU A 144 9.26 7.36 14.18
CA GLU A 144 9.39 8.02 12.87
C GLU A 144 10.84 7.90 12.37
N VAL A 145 11.28 6.68 12.04
CA VAL A 145 12.68 6.41 11.72
C VAL A 145 12.96 6.98 10.32
N PRO A 146 13.89 7.93 10.19
CA PRO A 146 14.29 8.45 8.89
C PRO A 146 14.67 7.30 7.97
N GLY A 147 14.06 7.25 6.79
CA GLY A 147 14.37 6.25 5.78
C GLY A 147 13.39 5.07 5.68
N PHE A 148 12.36 4.98 6.54
CA PHE A 148 11.31 3.96 6.41
C PHE A 148 10.76 3.87 4.99
N GLY A 149 10.39 5.00 4.37
CA GLY A 149 9.82 5.00 3.02
C GLY A 149 10.75 4.39 1.96
N ASN A 150 12.05 4.65 2.03
CA ASN A 150 13.02 4.05 1.12
C ASN A 150 13.21 2.56 1.40
N ALA A 151 13.19 2.14 2.67
CA ALA A 151 13.29 0.74 3.06
C ALA A 151 12.08 -0.06 2.58
N ALA A 152 10.86 0.44 2.81
CA ALA A 152 9.63 -0.15 2.30
C ALA A 152 9.62 -0.24 0.77
N TYR A 153 10.08 0.80 0.07
CA TYR A 153 10.24 0.75 -1.38
C TYR A 153 11.24 -0.33 -1.84
N ALA A 154 12.38 -0.46 -1.16
CA ALA A 154 13.38 -1.48 -1.48
C ALA A 154 12.84 -2.90 -1.26
N VAL A 155 12.20 -3.13 -0.10
CA VAL A 155 11.54 -4.39 0.26
C VAL A 155 10.45 -4.73 -0.76
N GLY A 156 9.58 -3.78 -1.13
CA GLY A 156 8.53 -4.02 -2.12
C GLY A 156 9.08 -4.45 -3.49
N LYS A 157 10.22 -3.89 -3.93
CA LYS A 157 10.87 -4.34 -5.17
C LYS A 157 11.41 -5.77 -5.06
N GLU A 158 11.96 -6.14 -3.91
CA GLU A 158 12.47 -7.49 -3.65
C GLU A 158 11.33 -8.51 -3.67
N ILE A 159 10.21 -8.22 -2.98
CA ILE A 159 9.01 -9.07 -3.00
C ILE A 159 8.47 -9.25 -4.42
N LEU A 160 8.44 -8.18 -5.24
CA LEU A 160 7.99 -8.27 -6.64
C LEU A 160 8.82 -9.21 -7.52
N ALA A 161 10.07 -9.49 -7.15
CA ALA A 161 10.93 -10.43 -7.86
C ALA A 161 10.63 -11.90 -7.50
N ILE A 162 10.01 -12.14 -6.34
CA ILE A 162 9.71 -13.47 -5.79
C ILE A 162 8.32 -13.95 -6.24
N ILE A 163 7.34 -13.03 -6.29
CA ILE A 163 5.93 -13.32 -6.61
C ILE A 163 5.63 -13.26 -8.10
#